data_AF-X0Y7M2-F1
#
_entry.id   AF-X0Y7M2-F1
#
_cell.length_a   1.000
_cell.length_b   1.000
_cell.length_c   1.000
_cell.angle_alpha   90.00
_cell.angle_beta   90.00
_cell.angle_gamma   90.00
#
_symmetry.space_group_name_H-M   'P 1'
#
loop_
_entity.id
_entity.type
_entity.pdbx_description
1 polymer ?
#
loop_
_entity_poly.entity_id
_entity_poly.type
_entity_poly.pdbx_seq_one_letter_code
_entity_poly.pdbx_strand_id
1 'polypeptide(L)'
;MAILRDVTKQMQVIERGTVEVISKEGLRKKIEHSVKLNKPLIIKAGFDPSAPDIHLGHTVLLRKMRHFQQLGHKIVFLIGDYTAMIGDPSGASKTRPRLTKKEVAKNAKTYARQISKILDIGKLEICFNSEWLDKMRNAEIAELASRYSVSRMLERDDFSKRYKQQKTISILEFLYPLL
;
A
#
# COMPACT_ATOMS: atom_id res chain seq x y z
N MET A 1 2.96 21.46 11.02
CA MET A 1 1.52 21.79 10.88
C MET A 1 0.78 21.02 11.96
N ALA A 2 -0.12 21.65 12.71
CA ALA A 2 -0.79 20.99 13.84
C ALA A 2 -1.86 20.00 13.37
N ILE A 3 -2.08 18.93 14.13
CA ILE A 3 -3.16 17.98 13.89
C ILE A 3 -4.50 18.69 14.14
N LEU A 4 -5.47 18.51 13.25
CA LEU A 4 -6.81 19.04 13.46
C LEU A 4 -7.43 18.40 14.71
N ARG A 5 -7.81 19.18 15.72
CA ARG A 5 -8.31 18.60 16.99
C ARG A 5 -9.72 18.01 16.91
N ASP A 6 -10.53 18.45 15.95
CA ASP A 6 -11.91 17.99 15.78
C ASP A 6 -11.96 16.60 15.11
N VAL A 7 -12.15 15.57 15.95
CA VAL A 7 -12.24 14.16 15.54
C VAL A 7 -13.41 13.91 14.60
N THR A 8 -14.57 14.53 14.86
CA THR A 8 -15.78 14.35 14.03
C THR A 8 -15.55 14.88 12.62
N LYS A 9 -14.95 16.06 12.50
CA LYS A 9 -14.59 16.65 11.20
C LYS A 9 -13.54 15.82 10.46
N GLN A 10 -12.54 15.28 11.16
CA GLN A 10 -11.59 14.36 10.56
C GLN A 10 -12.29 13.13 9.96
N MET A 11 -13.16 12.49 10.74
CA MET A 11 -13.93 11.32 10.28
C MET A 11 -14.75 11.65 9.03
N GLN A 12 -15.48 12.76 9.02
CA GLN A 12 -16.28 13.19 7.86
C GLN A 12 -15.42 13.35 6.59
N VAL A 13 -14.26 13.99 6.70
CA VAL A 13 -13.33 14.20 5.57
C VAL A 13 -12.74 12.88 5.08
N ILE A 14 -12.44 11.96 6.01
CA ILE A 14 -11.87 10.64 5.69
C ILE A 14 -12.92 9.73 5.06
N GLU A 15 -14.16 9.73 5.53
CA GLU A 15 -15.23 8.87 4.99
C GLU A 15 -15.78 9.36 3.65
N ARG A 16 -15.70 10.66 3.36
CA ARG A 16 -16.22 11.20 2.10
C ARG A 16 -15.54 10.57 0.88
N GLY A 17 -16.32 9.85 0.07
CA GLY A 17 -15.84 9.22 -1.17
C GLY A 17 -14.99 7.95 -0.95
N THR A 18 -14.95 7.41 0.26
CA THR A 18 -14.43 6.04 0.49
C THR A 18 -15.53 5.03 0.26
N VAL A 19 -15.23 3.95 -0.46
CA VAL A 19 -16.17 2.84 -0.65
C VAL A 19 -16.48 2.15 0.68
N GLU A 20 -15.44 1.91 1.47
CA GLU A 20 -15.56 1.23 2.76
C GLU A 20 -14.46 1.69 3.72
N VAL A 21 -14.75 1.64 5.02
CA VAL A 21 -13.78 1.81 6.10
C VAL A 21 -13.90 0.61 7.04
N ILE A 22 -12.89 -0.26 7.03
CA ILE A 22 -12.85 -1.43 7.91
C ILE A 22 -12.61 -0.98 9.34
N SER A 23 -13.53 -1.32 10.25
CA SER A 23 -13.52 -0.90 11.64
C SER A 23 -13.51 0.63 11.80
N LYS A 24 -14.61 1.29 11.42
CA LYS A 24 -14.82 2.73 11.62
C LYS A 24 -14.52 3.19 13.05
N GLU A 25 -14.95 2.40 14.03
CA GLU A 25 -14.69 2.68 15.45
C GLU A 25 -13.20 2.58 15.79
N GLY A 26 -12.49 1.60 15.21
CA GLY A 26 -11.04 1.49 15.34
C GLY A 26 -10.30 2.69 14.76
N LEU A 27 -10.75 3.21 13.61
CA LEU A 27 -10.21 4.44 13.02
C LEU A 27 -10.45 5.66 13.92
N ARG A 28 -11.68 5.83 14.44
CA ARG A 28 -12.03 6.93 15.35
C ARG A 28 -11.11 6.94 16.57
N LYS A 29 -10.94 5.79 17.25
CA LYS A 29 -10.05 5.66 18.41
C LYS A 29 -8.60 6.02 18.10
N LYS A 30 -8.10 5.65 16.91
CA LYS A 30 -6.74 6.04 16.46
C LYS A 30 -6.62 7.56 16.29
N ILE A 31 -7.64 8.22 15.73
CA ILE A 31 -7.66 9.67 15.57
C ILE A 31 -7.74 10.38 16.93
N GLU A 32 -8.60 9.93 17.84
CA GLU A 32 -8.69 10.46 19.21
C GLU A 32 -7.34 10.39 19.92
N HIS A 33 -6.68 9.23 19.83
CA HIS A 33 -5.35 9.03 20.40
C HIS A 33 -4.30 9.94 19.74
N SER A 34 -4.37 10.10 18.42
CA SER A 34 -3.50 10.99 17.65
C SER A 34 -3.64 12.44 18.09
N VAL A 35 -4.87 12.92 18.29
CA VAL A 35 -5.18 14.26 18.81
C VAL A 35 -4.70 14.42 20.25
N LYS A 36 -5.02 13.46 21.13
CA LYS A 36 -4.67 13.49 22.56
C LYS A 36 -3.15 13.56 22.78
N LEU A 37 -2.39 12.78 22.03
CA LEU A 37 -0.93 12.72 22.14
C LEU A 37 -0.20 13.70 21.22
N ASN A 38 -0.93 14.46 20.40
CA ASN A 38 -0.37 15.27 19.32
C ASN A 38 0.62 14.47 18.43
N LYS A 39 0.34 13.18 18.21
CA LYS A 39 1.18 12.26 17.43
C LYS A 39 0.46 11.90 16.13
N PRO A 40 0.99 12.29 14.96
CA PRO A 40 0.36 12.00 13.67
C PRO A 40 0.16 10.50 13.44
N LEU A 41 -0.98 10.13 12.85
CA LEU A 41 -1.13 8.81 12.24
C LEU A 41 -0.16 8.66 11.07
N ILE A 42 0.32 7.43 10.88
CA ILE A 42 1.13 7.03 9.72
C ILE A 42 0.19 6.39 8.71
N ILE A 43 0.04 7.03 7.55
CA ILE A 43 -0.86 6.60 6.49
C ILE A 43 -0.04 6.00 5.38
N LYS A 44 -0.07 4.67 5.25
CA LYS A 44 0.62 3.90 4.20
C LYS A 44 -0.27 3.78 2.97
N ALA A 45 0.29 4.09 1.81
CA ALA A 45 -0.27 3.72 0.51
C ALA A 45 0.82 3.09 -0.35
N GLY A 46 0.57 1.87 -0.85
CA GLY A 46 1.51 1.13 -1.69
C GLY A 46 1.27 1.36 -3.17
N PHE A 47 2.35 1.49 -3.94
CA PHE A 47 2.34 1.66 -5.39
C PHE A 47 3.34 0.69 -6.02
N ASP A 48 2.87 -0.08 -6.99
CA ASP A 48 3.69 -0.99 -7.76
C ASP A 48 4.41 -0.21 -8.89
N PRO A 49 5.77 -0.22 -8.93
CA PRO A 49 6.54 0.52 -9.94
C PRO A 49 6.52 -0.10 -11.34
N SER A 50 5.66 -1.09 -11.62
CA SER A 50 5.59 -1.79 -12.91
C SER A 50 5.32 -0.90 -14.13
N ALA A 51 4.64 0.25 -13.95
CA ALA A 51 4.43 1.24 -15.02
C ALA A 51 5.13 2.58 -14.69
N PRO A 52 5.66 3.33 -15.67
CA PRO A 52 6.37 4.58 -15.39
C PRO A 52 5.46 5.72 -14.91
N ASP A 53 4.16 5.66 -15.23
CA ASP A 53 3.22 6.76 -15.01
C ASP A 53 2.03 6.36 -14.14
N ILE A 54 1.57 7.32 -13.35
CA ILE A 54 0.37 7.21 -12.52
C ILE A 54 -0.82 7.68 -13.35
N HIS A 55 -1.68 6.76 -13.76
CA HIS A 55 -2.89 7.12 -14.51
C HIS A 55 -3.88 7.92 -13.65
N LEU A 56 -4.80 8.64 -14.31
CA LEU A 56 -5.77 9.52 -13.64
C LEU A 56 -6.66 8.81 -12.61
N GLY A 57 -6.92 7.51 -12.75
CA GLY A 57 -7.62 6.71 -11.73
C GLY A 57 -7.01 6.75 -10.32
N HIS A 58 -5.69 6.93 -10.19
CA HIS A 58 -5.03 7.06 -8.89
C HIS A 58 -5.29 8.41 -8.20
N THR A 59 -5.82 9.40 -8.93
CA THR A 59 -6.13 10.73 -8.39
C THR A 59 -7.08 10.64 -7.20
N VAL A 60 -8.01 9.69 -7.20
CA VAL A 60 -8.94 9.47 -6.06
C VAL A 60 -8.15 9.12 -4.79
N LEU A 61 -7.23 8.16 -4.89
CA LEU A 61 -6.36 7.74 -3.77
C LEU A 61 -5.42 8.88 -3.34
N LEU A 62 -4.76 9.54 -4.29
CA LEU A 62 -3.83 10.65 -4.00
C LEU A 62 -4.55 11.82 -3.32
N ARG A 63 -5.78 12.14 -3.72
CA ARG A 63 -6.59 13.16 -3.03
C ARG A 63 -6.96 12.75 -1.61
N LYS A 64 -7.25 11.47 -1.36
CA LYS A 64 -7.49 10.98 0.00
C LYS A 64 -6.22 11.11 0.86
N MET A 65 -5.05 10.77 0.32
CA MET A 65 -3.76 11.00 0.99
C MET A 65 -3.53 12.49 1.28
N ARG A 66 -3.89 13.38 0.35
CA ARG A 66 -3.84 14.84 0.57
C ARG A 66 -4.74 15.28 1.71
N HIS A 67 -5.95 14.73 1.83
CA HIS A 67 -6.82 15.03 2.97
C HIS A 67 -6.13 14.67 4.29
N PHE A 68 -5.52 13.48 4.39
CA PHE A 68 -4.76 13.11 5.59
C PHE A 68 -3.60 14.08 5.90
N GLN A 69 -2.89 14.59 4.88
CA GLN A 69 -1.88 15.65 5.09
C GLN A 69 -2.48 16.93 5.66
N GLN A 70 -3.63 17.35 5.14
CA GLN A 70 -4.33 18.56 5.59
C GLN A 70 -4.86 18.42 7.02
N LEU A 71 -5.18 17.20 7.44
CA LEU A 71 -5.55 16.87 8.82
C LEU A 71 -4.34 16.80 9.77
N GLY A 72 -3.11 16.90 9.25
CA GLY A 72 -1.86 16.90 10.01
C GLY A 72 -1.23 15.51 10.18
N HIS A 73 -1.65 14.52 9.40
CA HIS A 73 -1.10 13.17 9.45
C HIS A 73 0.10 12.99 8.51
N LYS A 74 0.93 11.98 8.82
CA LYS A 74 2.13 11.65 8.05
C LYS A 74 1.78 10.65 6.96
N ILE A 75 2.19 10.93 5.73
CA ILE A 75 1.96 10.02 4.60
C ILE A 75 3.24 9.27 4.28
N VAL A 76 3.12 7.96 4.15
CA VAL A 76 4.16 7.06 3.64
C VAL A 76 3.71 6.55 2.28
N PHE A 77 4.41 7.00 1.25
CA PHE A 77 4.29 6.52 -0.12
C PHE A 77 5.24 5.34 -0.29
N LEU A 78 4.70 4.13 -0.24
CA LEU A 78 5.49 2.91 -0.33
C LEU A 78 5.59 2.45 -1.78
N ILE A 79 6.82 2.32 -2.28
CA ILE A 79 7.12 1.71 -3.57
C ILE A 79 7.38 0.23 -3.35
N GLY A 80 6.61 -0.62 -4.03
CA GLY A 80 6.72 -2.08 -3.98
C GLY A 80 7.81 -2.61 -4.92
N ASP A 81 9.06 -2.19 -4.73
CA ASP A 81 10.16 -2.54 -5.62
C ASP A 81 10.66 -3.97 -5.48
N TYR A 82 10.68 -4.52 -4.27
CA TYR A 82 11.09 -5.89 -4.01
C TYR A 82 10.29 -6.89 -4.86
N THR A 83 8.96 -6.75 -4.81
CA THR A 83 8.03 -7.63 -5.50
C THR A 83 8.05 -7.41 -7.02
N ALA A 84 8.26 -6.17 -7.47
CA ALA A 84 8.42 -5.84 -8.89
C ALA A 84 9.70 -6.45 -9.51
N MET A 85 10.78 -6.60 -8.72
CA MET A 85 12.01 -7.26 -9.17
C MET A 85 11.86 -8.78 -9.29
N ILE A 86 11.02 -9.40 -8.46
CA ILE A 86 10.76 -10.85 -8.49
C ILE A 86 9.80 -11.21 -9.65
N GLY A 87 8.83 -10.34 -9.92
CA GLY A 87 7.79 -10.52 -10.94
C GLY A 87 6.52 -11.10 -10.33
N ASP A 88 5.51 -10.24 -10.13
CA ASP A 88 4.21 -10.62 -9.57
C ASP A 88 3.36 -11.42 -10.60
N PRO A 89 3.01 -12.68 -10.33
CA PRO A 89 2.09 -13.47 -11.15
C PRO A 89 0.61 -13.21 -10.81
N SER A 90 0.31 -12.44 -9.76
CA SER A 90 -1.05 -12.28 -9.23
C SER A 90 -2.00 -11.69 -10.27
N GLY A 91 -2.98 -12.49 -10.68
CA GLY A 91 -4.10 -12.07 -11.53
C GLY A 91 -3.79 -11.90 -13.02
N ALA A 92 -2.54 -12.09 -13.48
CA ALA A 92 -2.19 -11.95 -14.89
C ALA A 92 -2.04 -13.31 -15.60
N SER A 93 -2.50 -13.40 -16.85
CA SER A 93 -2.32 -14.58 -17.70
C SER A 93 -0.88 -14.79 -18.17
N LYS A 94 -0.03 -13.77 -18.05
CA LYS A 94 1.41 -13.79 -18.30
C LYS A 94 2.14 -13.12 -17.13
N THR A 95 3.23 -13.74 -16.66
CA THR A 95 4.10 -13.17 -15.63
C THR A 95 4.63 -11.82 -16.10
N ARG A 96 4.56 -10.80 -15.23
CA ARG A 96 5.07 -9.46 -15.56
C ARG A 96 6.59 -9.52 -15.78
N PRO A 97 7.16 -8.73 -16.72
CA PRO A 97 8.59 -8.63 -16.87
C PRO A 97 9.22 -8.11 -15.57
N ARG A 98 10.30 -8.76 -15.13
CA ARG A 98 11.05 -8.35 -13.93
C ARG A 98 11.70 -7.01 -14.18
N LEU A 99 11.53 -6.09 -13.24
CA LEU A 99 12.20 -4.80 -13.28
C LEU A 99 13.60 -4.87 -12.67
N THR A 100 14.54 -4.15 -13.25
CA THR A 100 15.84 -3.87 -12.63
C THR A 100 15.74 -2.74 -11.62
N LYS A 101 16.67 -2.69 -10.64
CA LYS A 101 16.77 -1.56 -9.69
C LYS A 101 16.87 -0.20 -10.41
N LYS A 102 17.51 -0.15 -11.58
CA LYS A 102 17.62 1.07 -12.41
C LYS A 102 16.28 1.52 -12.97
N GLU A 103 15.45 0.59 -13.44
CA GLU A 103 14.11 0.88 -13.97
C GLU A 103 13.17 1.31 -12.86
N VAL A 104 13.17 0.64 -11.72
CA VAL A 104 12.41 1.05 -10.53
C VAL A 104 12.78 2.48 -10.14
N ALA A 105 14.08 2.80 -10.04
CA ALA A 105 14.53 4.13 -9.68
C ALA A 105 14.10 5.20 -10.71
N LYS A 106 14.07 4.85 -12.01
CA LYS A 106 13.58 5.74 -13.07
C LYS A 106 12.07 5.99 -12.93
N ASN A 107 11.27 4.94 -12.68
CA ASN A 107 9.82 5.06 -12.53
C ASN A 107 9.47 5.85 -11.25
N ALA A 108 10.17 5.58 -10.14
CA ALA A 108 10.01 6.30 -8.87
C ALA A 108 10.24 7.82 -9.02
N LYS A 109 11.24 8.24 -9.81
CA LYS A 109 11.48 9.67 -10.11
C LYS A 109 10.29 10.30 -10.84
N THR A 110 9.70 9.57 -11.78
CA THR A 110 8.52 10.04 -12.51
C THR A 110 7.30 10.15 -11.60
N TYR A 111 7.09 9.18 -10.70
CA TYR A 111 6.05 9.24 -9.69
C TYR A 111 6.19 10.46 -8.78
N ALA A 112 7.38 10.70 -8.22
CA ALA A 112 7.63 11.85 -7.35
C ALA A 112 7.23 13.17 -8.01
N ARG A 113 7.53 13.33 -9.31
CA ARG A 113 7.14 14.50 -10.11
C ARG A 113 5.63 14.61 -10.36
N GLN A 114 4.93 13.49 -10.51
CA GLN A 114 3.49 13.49 -10.75
C GLN A 114 2.70 13.74 -9.46
N ILE A 115 3.07 13.05 -8.38
CA ILE A 115 2.37 13.15 -7.10
C ILE A 115 2.59 14.50 -6.44
N SER A 116 3.70 15.21 -6.71
CA SER A 116 3.96 16.55 -6.17
C SER A 116 2.93 17.59 -6.61
N LYS A 117 2.16 17.32 -7.67
CA LYS A 117 1.04 18.17 -8.11
C LYS A 117 -0.16 18.11 -7.16
N ILE A 118 -0.25 17.07 -6.32
CA ILE A 118 -1.39 16.81 -5.43
C ILE A 118 -0.95 16.76 -3.96
N LEU A 119 0.17 16.10 -3.69
CA LEU A 119 0.74 15.89 -2.36
C LEU A 119 1.80 16.93 -2.05
N ASP A 120 1.85 17.34 -0.79
CA ASP A 120 2.94 18.16 -0.24
C ASP A 120 4.13 17.26 0.05
N ILE A 121 5.17 17.37 -0.79
CA ILE A 121 6.37 16.54 -0.72
C ILE A 121 7.14 16.75 0.58
N GLY A 122 7.09 17.96 1.18
CA GLY A 122 7.75 18.24 2.46
C GLY A 122 7.15 17.46 3.64
N LYS A 123 5.98 16.84 3.45
CA LYS A 123 5.29 16.00 4.44
C LYS A 123 5.07 14.56 3.95
N LEU A 124 5.79 14.18 2.90
CA LEU A 124 5.71 12.86 2.29
C LEU A 124 7.00 12.10 2.62
N GLU A 125 6.85 10.91 3.16
CA GLU A 125 7.94 9.94 3.24
C GLU A 125 7.80 8.95 2.09
N ILE A 126 8.83 8.83 1.26
CA ILE A 126 8.89 7.83 0.20
C ILE A 126 9.76 6.70 0.71
N CYS A 127 9.21 5.48 0.73
CA CYS A 127 9.91 4.27 1.18
C CYS A 127 9.92 3.23 0.07
N PHE A 128 10.93 2.37 0.08
CA PHE A 128 11.03 1.19 -0.79
C PHE A 128 10.90 -0.06 0.07
N ASN A 129 10.02 -1.01 -0.29
CA ASN A 129 9.86 -2.20 0.54
C ASN A 129 11.10 -3.11 0.54
N SER A 130 11.96 -3.00 -0.47
CA SER A 130 13.28 -3.65 -0.46
C SER A 130 14.16 -3.24 0.73
N GLU A 131 13.94 -2.07 1.34
CA GLU A 131 14.74 -1.61 2.49
C GLU A 131 14.68 -2.56 3.69
N TRP A 132 13.58 -3.30 3.85
CA TRP A 132 13.41 -4.34 4.86
C TRP A 132 13.30 -5.74 4.25
N LEU A 133 12.66 -5.90 3.09
CA LEU A 133 12.49 -7.21 2.46
C LEU A 133 13.80 -7.81 1.93
N ASP A 134 14.76 -7.00 1.44
CA ASP A 134 16.09 -7.50 1.03
C ASP A 134 16.88 -8.08 2.23
N LYS A 135 16.49 -7.74 3.46
CA LYS A 135 17.16 -8.17 4.70
C LYS A 135 16.47 -9.35 5.38
N MET A 136 15.27 -9.72 4.95
CA MET A 136 14.55 -10.86 5.52
C MET A 136 15.24 -12.17 5.18
N ARG A 137 15.50 -12.98 6.20
CA ARG A 137 16.05 -14.33 6.06
C ARG A 137 14.93 -15.34 5.90
N ASN A 138 15.26 -16.53 5.39
CA ASN A 138 14.31 -17.62 5.18
C ASN A 138 13.50 -17.97 6.44
N ALA A 139 14.10 -17.87 7.64
CA ALA A 139 13.42 -18.11 8.90
C ALA A 139 12.28 -17.10 9.16
N GLU A 140 12.49 -15.83 8.82
CA GLU A 140 11.48 -14.76 9.01
C GLU A 140 10.34 -14.91 8.00
N ILE A 141 10.65 -15.33 6.76
CA ILE A 141 9.65 -15.65 5.75
C ILE A 141 8.81 -16.86 6.21
N ALA A 142 9.45 -17.90 6.75
CA ALA A 142 8.77 -19.08 7.26
C ALA A 142 7.86 -18.74 8.46
N GLU A 143 8.32 -17.92 9.39
CA GLU A 143 7.50 -17.44 10.52
C GLU A 143 6.30 -16.63 10.05
N LEU A 144 6.47 -15.78 9.03
CA LEU A 144 5.38 -15.02 8.46
C LEU A 144 4.36 -15.94 7.77
N ALA A 145 4.84 -16.92 6.99
CA ALA A 145 4.01 -17.90 6.31
C ALA A 145 3.22 -18.80 7.28
N SER A 146 3.76 -19.09 8.48
CA SER A 146 3.05 -19.91 9.47
C SER A 146 1.85 -19.19 10.13
N ARG A 147 1.71 -17.87 9.96
CA ARG A 147 0.60 -17.09 10.54
C ARG A 147 -0.70 -17.18 9.75
N TYR A 148 -0.67 -17.73 8.54
CA TYR A 148 -1.82 -17.85 7.66
C TYR A 148 -1.94 -19.25 7.08
N SER A 149 -3.18 -19.74 6.96
CA SER A 149 -3.46 -21.03 6.33
C SER A 149 -3.62 -20.91 4.82
N VAL A 150 -3.38 -22.02 4.12
CA VAL A 150 -3.71 -22.14 2.69
C VAL A 150 -5.20 -21.92 2.43
N SER A 151 -6.07 -22.40 3.33
CA SER A 151 -7.52 -22.19 3.21
C SER A 151 -7.87 -20.71 3.19
N ARG A 152 -7.27 -19.90 4.07
CA ARG A 152 -7.48 -18.46 4.10
C ARG A 152 -6.97 -17.75 2.86
N MET A 153 -5.86 -18.22 2.28
CA MET A 153 -5.38 -17.68 1.00
C MET A 153 -6.36 -17.97 -0.14
N LEU A 154 -6.91 -19.19 -0.20
CA LEU A 154 -7.86 -19.60 -1.25
C LEU A 154 -9.23 -18.91 -1.17
N GLU A 155 -9.56 -18.23 -0.07
CA GLU A 155 -10.75 -17.38 0.04
C GLU A 155 -10.65 -16.09 -0.79
N ARG A 156 -9.44 -15.66 -1.18
CA ARG A 156 -9.26 -14.50 -2.06
C ARG A 156 -9.93 -14.79 -3.41
N ASP A 157 -10.77 -13.87 -3.89
CA ASP A 157 -11.63 -14.08 -5.07
C ASP A 157 -10.88 -14.59 -6.31
N ASP A 158 -9.68 -14.08 -6.57
CA ASP A 158 -8.87 -14.47 -7.73
C ASP A 158 -8.31 -15.90 -7.59
N PHE A 159 -7.80 -16.26 -6.41
CA PHE A 159 -7.35 -17.62 -6.10
C PHE A 159 -8.51 -18.60 -6.09
N SER A 160 -9.64 -18.23 -5.47
CA SER A 160 -10.86 -19.05 -5.45
C SER A 160 -11.34 -19.38 -6.86
N LYS A 161 -11.42 -18.38 -7.74
CA LYS A 161 -11.83 -18.57 -9.15
C LYS A 161 -10.83 -19.43 -9.91
N ARG A 162 -9.53 -19.16 -9.80
CA ARG A 162 -8.49 -19.92 -10.52
C ARG A 162 -8.40 -21.36 -10.06
N TYR A 163 -8.49 -21.59 -8.75
CA TYR A 163 -8.47 -22.93 -8.16
C TYR A 163 -9.68 -23.75 -8.62
N LYS A 164 -10.89 -23.18 -8.60
CA LYS A 164 -12.11 -23.81 -9.14
C LYS A 164 -12.02 -24.10 -10.64
N GLN A 165 -11.34 -23.24 -11.40
CA GLN A 165 -11.10 -23.40 -12.83
C GLN A 165 -9.90 -24.31 -13.15
N GLN A 166 -9.24 -24.91 -12.15
CA GLN A 166 -8.01 -25.68 -12.30
C GLN A 166 -6.89 -24.93 -13.05
N LYS A 167 -6.89 -23.59 -12.96
CA LYS A 167 -5.80 -22.76 -13.46
C LYS A 167 -4.65 -22.80 -12.47
N THR A 168 -3.43 -22.87 -12.99
CA THR A 168 -2.21 -22.83 -12.19
C THR A 168 -2.21 -21.65 -11.24
N ILE A 169 -1.83 -21.89 -9.98
CA ILE A 169 -1.52 -20.88 -8.96
C ILE A 169 -0.12 -21.24 -8.45
N SER A 170 0.84 -20.33 -8.61
CA SER A 170 2.20 -20.55 -8.11
C SER A 170 2.25 -20.37 -6.60
N ILE A 171 3.08 -21.14 -5.89
CA ILE A 171 3.33 -20.97 -4.45
C ILE A 171 3.83 -19.56 -4.14
N LEU A 172 4.60 -18.97 -5.05
CA LEU A 172 5.09 -17.59 -4.93
C LEU A 172 3.92 -16.59 -4.80
N GLU A 173 2.77 -16.87 -5.40
CA GLU A 173 1.58 -16.01 -5.31
C GLU A 173 1.00 -15.95 -3.89
N PHE A 174 1.20 -16.98 -3.07
CA PHE A 174 0.79 -16.99 -1.66
C PHE A 174 1.74 -16.20 -0.77
N LEU A 175 2.95 -15.89 -1.23
CA LEU A 175 3.90 -15.07 -0.48
C LEU A 175 3.60 -13.58 -0.63
N TYR A 176 3.11 -13.10 -1.78
CA TYR A 176 2.87 -11.66 -1.98
C TYR A 176 1.89 -11.00 -1.00
N PRO A 177 0.76 -11.62 -0.60
CA PRO A 177 -0.13 -11.03 0.41
C PRO A 177 0.50 -10.92 1.80
N LEU A 178 1.56 -11.69 2.05
CA LEU A 178 2.27 -11.70 3.31
C LEU A 178 3.33 -10.59 3.39
N LEU A 179 4.04 -10.34 2.28
CA LEU A 179 5.15 -9.38 2.14
C LEU A 179 4.67 -7.91 2.06
#